data_AF-A0A348ZGM9-F1
#
_entry.id   AF-A0A348ZGM9-F1
#
_cell.length_a   1.000
_cell.length_b   1.000
_cell.length_c   1.000
_cell.angle_alpha   90.00
_cell.angle_beta   90.00
_cell.angle_gamma   90.00
#
_symmetry.space_group_name_H-M   'P 1'
#
loop_
_entity.id
_entity.type
_entity.pdbx_description
1 polymer ?
#
loop_
_entity_poly.entity_id
_entity_poly.type
_entity_poly.pdbx_seq_one_letter_code
_entity_poly.pdbx_strand_id
1 'polypeptide(L)'
;LFNLPLETKLKYDSGEGGRRGYVAFGRENARGNPHADLKEFWHVGQDLTPASDYFREYPENVWPEEIPEFEEFFKGFYHDLESLGKTVLEALGEVMGLEKNFF
;
A
#
# COMPACT_ATOMS: atom_id res chain seq x y z
N LEU A 1 9.69 9.90 -6.90
CA LEU A 1 8.28 9.88 -7.35
C LEU A 1 7.61 11.24 -7.24
N PHE A 2 7.38 11.79 -6.04
CA PHE A 2 6.52 12.99 -5.89
C PHE A 2 7.07 14.28 -6.53
N ASN A 3 8.37 14.35 -6.82
CA ASN A 3 8.99 15.44 -7.58
C ASN A 3 8.76 15.35 -9.11
N LEU A 4 8.12 14.30 -9.62
CA LEU A 4 7.78 14.19 -11.05
C LEU A 4 6.66 15.17 -11.43
N PRO A 5 6.56 15.55 -12.72
CA PRO A 5 5.44 16.36 -13.21
C PRO A 5 4.08 15.75 -12.84
N LEU A 6 3.10 16.61 -12.55
CA LEU A 6 1.76 16.14 -12.16
C LEU A 6 1.13 15.23 -13.23
N GLU A 7 1.25 15.61 -14.50
CA GLU A 7 0.75 14.81 -15.63
C GLU A 7 1.37 13.41 -15.67
N THR A 8 2.64 13.27 -15.30
CA THR A 8 3.32 11.98 -15.18
C THR A 8 2.70 11.14 -14.07
N LYS A 9 2.51 11.71 -12.88
CA LYS A 9 1.94 10.99 -11.73
C LYS A 9 0.48 10.59 -11.97
N LEU A 10 -0.30 11.46 -12.63
CA LEU A 10 -1.71 11.23 -12.95
C LEU A 10 -1.97 10.04 -13.88
N LYS A 11 -0.96 9.55 -14.63
CA LYS A 11 -1.06 8.29 -15.38
C LYS A 11 -1.39 7.09 -14.49
N TYR A 12 -1.03 7.18 -13.21
CA TYR A 12 -1.19 6.14 -12.21
C TYR A 12 -2.30 6.45 -11.20
N ASP A 13 -3.07 7.53 -11.39
CA ASP A 13 -4.21 7.89 -10.54
C ASP A 13 -5.47 7.15 -11.02
N SER A 14 -6.09 6.39 -10.12
CA SER A 14 -7.37 5.74 -10.41
C SER A 14 -8.55 6.74 -10.47
N GLY A 15 -8.34 7.98 -10.04
CA GLY A 15 -9.35 9.05 -10.01
C GLY A 15 -10.24 9.01 -8.76
N GLU A 16 -10.25 7.90 -8.04
CA GLU A 16 -10.85 7.73 -6.71
C GLU A 16 -9.72 7.54 -5.68
N GLY A 17 -10.01 7.54 -4.38
CA GLY A 17 -9.02 7.36 -3.30
C GLY A 17 -8.13 6.10 -3.38
N GLY A 18 -8.34 5.26 -4.40
CA GLY A 18 -7.32 4.43 -5.04
C GLY A 18 -6.75 3.33 -4.16
N ARG A 19 -7.06 2.06 -4.45
CA ARG A 19 -6.48 0.93 -3.71
C ARG A 19 -5.03 0.65 -4.10
N ARG A 20 -4.54 1.21 -5.22
CA ARG A 20 -3.21 1.01 -5.82
C ARG A 20 -2.78 2.27 -6.55
N GLY A 21 -1.47 2.46 -6.67
CA GLY A 21 -0.91 3.53 -7.50
C GLY A 21 -1.00 4.89 -6.84
N TYR A 22 -0.92 5.93 -7.66
CA TYR A 22 -0.88 7.32 -7.20
C TYR A 22 -2.26 7.80 -6.77
N VAL A 23 -2.31 8.65 -5.75
CA VAL A 23 -3.52 9.38 -5.38
C VAL A 23 -3.18 10.84 -5.22
N ALA A 24 -3.83 11.67 -6.03
CA ALA A 24 -3.60 13.10 -6.06
C ALA A 24 -4.19 13.81 -4.84
N PHE A 25 -3.73 15.06 -4.62
CA PHE A 25 -4.27 15.96 -3.62
C PHE A 25 -5.80 16.09 -3.72
N GLY A 26 -6.47 16.10 -2.56
CA GLY A 26 -7.92 16.31 -2.46
C GLY A 26 -8.80 15.16 -2.95
N ARG A 27 -8.24 13.98 -3.23
CA ARG A 27 -9.00 12.75 -3.54
C ARG A 27 -9.61 12.10 -2.31
N GLU A 28 -8.96 12.23 -1.15
CA GLU A 28 -9.43 11.68 0.11
C GLU A 28 -9.54 12.76 1.18
N ASN A 29 -10.62 12.69 1.97
CA ASN A 29 -10.83 13.54 3.13
C ASN A 29 -10.93 12.68 4.38
N ALA A 30 -10.32 13.13 5.46
CA ALA A 30 -10.62 12.59 6.78
C ALA A 30 -12.14 12.63 7.03
N ARG A 31 -12.70 11.53 7.53
CA ARG A 31 -14.14 11.40 7.78
C ARG A 31 -14.62 12.54 8.69
N GLY A 32 -15.53 13.37 8.20
CA GLY A 32 -16.09 14.51 8.94
C GLY A 32 -15.31 15.82 8.81
N ASN A 33 -14.23 15.88 8.03
CA ASN A 33 -13.53 17.11 7.71
C ASN A 33 -14.09 17.73 6.42
N PRO A 34 -14.54 19.01 6.44
CA PRO A 34 -15.01 19.70 5.23
C PRO A 34 -13.88 20.11 4.28
N HIS A 35 -12.63 20.05 4.71
CA HIS A 35 -11.46 20.43 3.91
C HIS A 35 -10.81 19.23 3.25
N ALA A 36 -10.33 19.45 2.03
CA ALA A 36 -9.55 18.48 1.27
C ALA A 36 -8.21 18.22 1.94
N ASP A 37 -7.83 16.95 2.11
CA ASP A 37 -6.51 16.64 2.66
C ASP A 37 -5.43 17.03 1.63
N LEU A 38 -4.47 17.84 2.08
CA LEU A 38 -3.32 18.25 1.29
C LEU A 38 -2.22 17.18 1.36
N LYS A 39 -2.57 15.97 0.95
CA LYS A 39 -1.64 14.84 0.83
C LYS A 39 -1.75 14.21 -0.55
N GLU A 40 -0.60 13.80 -1.06
CA GLU A 40 -0.49 12.88 -2.19
C GLU A 40 0.22 11.62 -1.68
N PHE A 41 -0.14 10.46 -2.23
CA PHE A 41 0.43 9.19 -1.78
C PHE A 41 0.47 8.17 -2.91
N TRP A 42 1.16 7.06 -2.65
CA TRP A 42 1.22 5.91 -3.52
C TRP A 42 0.88 4.66 -2.73
N HIS A 43 -0.09 3.89 -3.18
CA HIS A 43 -0.49 2.64 -2.55
C HIS A 43 0.17 1.43 -3.20
N VAL A 44 0.91 0.68 -2.39
CA VAL A 44 1.43 -0.66 -2.71
C VAL A 44 0.67 -1.67 -1.85
N GLY A 45 0.11 -2.69 -2.48
CA GLY A 45 -0.50 -3.83 -1.78
C GLY A 45 0.30 -5.11 -1.93
N GLN A 46 -0.23 -6.19 -1.37
CA GLN A 46 0.35 -7.52 -1.51
C GLN A 46 0.28 -8.02 -2.96
N ASP A 47 1.37 -8.60 -3.45
CA ASP A 47 1.38 -9.38 -4.69
C ASP A 47 0.80 -10.77 -4.40
N LEU A 48 -0.36 -11.06 -4.99
CA LEU A 48 -1.03 -12.34 -4.81
C LEU A 48 -0.74 -13.28 -5.96
N THR A 49 -0.46 -14.54 -5.65
CA THR A 49 -0.40 -15.58 -6.67
C THR A 49 -1.83 -15.96 -7.10
N PRO A 50 -2.02 -16.49 -8.32
CA PRO A 50 -3.33 -16.98 -8.77
C PRO A 50 -3.94 -18.10 -7.91
N ALA A 51 -3.14 -18.72 -7.02
CA ALA A 51 -3.59 -19.73 -6.07
C ALA A 51 -4.20 -19.14 -4.79
N SER A 52 -4.04 -17.84 -4.55
CA SER A 52 -4.64 -17.16 -3.40
C SER A 52 -6.16 -17.04 -3.57
N ASP A 53 -6.91 -17.37 -2.52
CA ASP A 53 -8.36 -17.15 -2.48
C ASP A 53 -8.74 -15.68 -2.71
N TYR A 54 -7.83 -14.76 -2.36
CA TYR A 54 -8.03 -13.31 -2.49
C TYR A 54 -7.58 -12.72 -3.84
N PHE A 55 -7.04 -13.54 -4.75
CA PHE A 55 -6.45 -13.06 -6.01
C PHE A 55 -7.41 -12.18 -6.83
N ARG A 56 -8.71 -12.48 -6.79
CA ARG A 56 -9.74 -11.72 -7.53
C ARG A 56 -10.28 -10.49 -6.78
N GLU A 57 -10.01 -10.37 -5.49
CA GLU A 57 -10.53 -9.29 -4.65
C GLU A 57 -9.56 -8.11 -4.51
N TYR A 58 -8.27 -8.38 -4.64
CA TYR A 58 -7.21 -7.40 -4.49
C TYR A 58 -6.68 -7.02 -5.87
N PRO A 59 -6.72 -5.73 -6.24
CA PRO A 59 -6.16 -5.28 -7.51
C PRO A 59 -4.64 -5.49 -7.54
N GLU A 60 -4.11 -5.72 -8.74
CA GLU A 60 -2.68 -5.79 -9.00
C GLU A 60 -2.01 -4.43 -8.73
N ASN A 61 -0.74 -4.47 -8.32
CA ASN A 61 0.06 -3.26 -8.19
C ASN A 61 0.33 -2.64 -9.57
N VAL A 62 0.46 -1.31 -9.57
CA VAL A 62 0.98 -0.55 -10.71
C VAL A 62 2.32 0.06 -10.28
N TRP A 63 3.21 0.30 -11.23
CA TRP A 63 4.57 0.77 -10.97
C TRP A 63 4.95 1.92 -11.91
N PRO A 64 5.66 2.96 -11.40
CA PRO A 64 6.07 4.10 -12.22
C PRO A 64 7.23 3.72 -13.13
N GLU A 65 7.04 3.87 -14.45
CA GLU A 65 8.07 3.53 -15.45
C GLU A 65 9.27 4.48 -15.37
N GLU A 66 9.05 5.72 -14.89
CA GLU A 66 10.10 6.73 -14.76
C GLU A 66 11.11 6.44 -13.64
N ILE A 67 10.86 5.45 -12.78
CA ILE A 67 11.75 5.06 -11.67
C ILE A 67 11.89 3.52 -11.66
N PRO A 68 12.82 2.96 -12.44
CA PRO A 68 12.96 1.52 -12.63
C PRO A 68 13.14 0.72 -11.33
N GLU A 69 13.82 1.30 -10.34
CA GLU A 69 14.12 0.66 -9.06
C GLU A 69 12.93 0.68 -8.07
N PHE A 70 11.85 1.40 -8.40
CA PHE A 70 10.73 1.64 -7.49
C PHE A 70 10.01 0.34 -7.11
N GLU A 71 9.75 -0.52 -8.09
CA GLU A 71 9.06 -1.80 -7.87
C GLU A 71 9.86 -2.69 -6.92
N GLU A 72 11.14 -2.94 -7.24
CA GLU A 72 12.00 -3.82 -6.46
C GLU A 72 12.14 -3.31 -5.02
N PHE A 73 12.39 -2.01 -4.86
CA PHE A 73 12.55 -1.41 -3.54
C PHE A 73 11.30 -1.54 -2.69
N PHE A 74 10.13 -1.15 -3.21
CA PHE A 74 8.90 -1.14 -2.40
C PHE A 74 8.33 -2.53 -2.16
N LYS A 75 8.58 -3.52 -3.04
CA LYS A 75 8.28 -4.92 -2.73
C LYS A 75 9.13 -5.43 -1.57
N GLY A 76 10.44 -5.19 -1.61
CA GLY A 76 11.34 -5.54 -0.50
C GLY A 76 10.90 -4.87 0.81
N PHE A 77 10.67 -3.55 0.77
CA PHE A 77 10.23 -2.79 1.93
C PHE A 77 8.88 -3.26 2.50
N TYR A 78 7.93 -3.61 1.63
CA TYR A 78 6.64 -4.19 2.06
C TYR A 78 6.86 -5.51 2.82
N HIS A 79 7.69 -6.42 2.29
CA HIS A 79 7.98 -7.71 2.93
C HIS A 79 8.73 -7.55 4.27
N ASP A 80 9.63 -6.57 4.37
CA ASP A 80 10.33 -6.27 5.62
C ASP A 80 9.36 -5.78 6.70
N LEU A 81 8.44 -4.86 6.34
CA LEU A 81 7.40 -4.39 7.25
C LEU A 81 6.42 -5.49 7.64
N GLU A 82 6.05 -6.38 6.71
CA GLU A 82 5.20 -7.53 7.01
C GLU A 82 5.89 -8.47 8.02
N SER A 83 7.18 -8.75 7.81
CA SER A 83 7.97 -9.60 8.71
C SER A 83 8.07 -8.99 10.10
N LEU A 84 8.30 -7.68 10.18
CA LEU A 84 8.27 -6.95 11.45
C LEU A 84 6.89 -7.03 12.13
N GLY A 85 5.82 -6.87 11.35
CA GLY A 85 4.44 -7.01 11.84
C GLY A 85 4.19 -8.37 12.47
N LYS A 86 4.65 -9.46 11.85
CA LYS A 86 4.56 -10.83 12.38
C LYS A 86 5.29 -10.95 13.72
N THR A 87 6.50 -10.43 13.84
CA THR A 87 7.25 -10.42 15.11
C THR A 87 6.50 -9.66 16.22
N VAL A 88 5.89 -8.52 15.90
CA VAL A 88 5.07 -7.76 16.87
C VAL A 88 3.84 -8.57 17.30
N LEU A 89 3.17 -9.23 16.35
CA LEU A 89 2.01 -10.07 16.63
C LEU A 89 2.36 -11.29 17.49
N GLU A 90 3.52 -11.91 17.28
CA GLU A 90 4.01 -13.00 18.13
C GLU A 90 4.19 -12.52 19.58
N ALA A 91 4.83 -11.37 19.78
CA ALA A 91 5.02 -10.81 21.12
C ALA A 91 3.69 -10.44 21.80
N LEU A 92 2.72 -9.92 21.04
CA LEU A 92 1.38 -9.65 21.56
C LEU A 92 0.63 -10.94 21.91
N GLY A 93 0.73 -11.97 21.07
CA GLY A 93 0.12 -13.27 21.28
C GLY A 93 0.58 -13.91 22.58
N GLU A 94 1.89 -13.83 22.88
CA GLU A 94 2.45 -14.32 24.15
C GLU A 94 1.82 -13.64 25.37
N VAL A 95 1.75 -12.29 25.36
CA VAL A 95 1.15 -11.52 26.47
C VAL A 95 -0.33 -11.82 26.65
N MET A 96 -1.03 -12.17 25.56
CA MET A 96 -2.44 -12.55 25.57
C MET A 96 -2.67 -14.03 25.96
N GLY A 97 -1.61 -14.83 26.13
CA GLY A 97 -1.71 -16.25 26.41
C GLY A 97 -2.18 -17.09 25.21
N LEU A 98 -1.97 -16.61 23.99
CA LEU A 98 -2.28 -17.35 22.76
C LEU A 98 -1.16 -18.35 22.43
N GLU A 99 -1.50 -19.34 21.60
CA GLU A 99 -0.52 -20.30 21.11
C GLU A 99 0.52 -19.63 20.20
N LYS A 100 1.70 -20.25 20.11
CA LYS A 100 2.75 -19.80 19.20
C LYS A 100 2.25 -19.88 17.75
N ASN A 101 2.57 -18.87 16.95
CA ASN A 101 2.14 -18.74 15.55
C ASN A 101 0.62 -18.72 15.37
N PHE A 102 -0.13 -18.18 16.35
CA PHE A 102 -1.58 -18.03 16.24
C PHE A 102 -1.98 -17.06 15.10
N PHE A 103 -1.19 -16.01 14.89
CA PHE A 103 -1.38 -15.00 13.84
C PHE A 103 -0.65 -15.36 12.55
#